data_AF-A0A804RN00-F1
#
_entry.id   AF-A0A804RN00-F1
#
_cell.length_a   1.000
_cell.length_b   1.000
_cell.length_c   1.000
_cell.angle_alpha   90.00
_cell.angle_beta   90.00
_cell.angle_gamma   90.00
#
_symmetry.space_group_name_H-M   'P 1'
#
loop_
_entity.id
_entity.type
_entity.pdbx_description
1 polymer ?
#
loop_
_entity_poly.entity_id
_entity_poly.type
_entity_poly.pdbx_seq_one_letter_code
_entity_poly.pdbx_strand_id
1 'polypeptide(L)'
;MDLLKRELEKKRKAATADFGGKSFVRRSELEQKQLQKRRDEHRQLLAKAGTSAPSANSAAAATGSEERRIDELDLPRHEVVRRLRVLREPVTLFGEDDDARLARFKLVLKSGVIDDIDMTEGQTNDFLRDMIEMRKRQKAGRDTYAKGKSKRVDGGDWGAAGGSADDG
;
A
#
# COMPACT_ATOMS: atom_id res chain seq x y z
N MET A 1 -32.49 -8.18 -35.79
CA MET A 1 -33.29 -7.49 -34.75
C MET A 1 -33.23 -8.17 -33.38
N ASP A 2 -33.26 -9.51 -33.30
CA ASP A 2 -33.43 -10.18 -32.00
C ASP A 2 -32.14 -10.34 -31.16
N LEU A 3 -30.96 -10.28 -31.79
CA LEU A 3 -29.69 -10.21 -31.07
C LEU A 3 -29.54 -8.89 -30.29
N LEU A 4 -29.91 -7.76 -30.91
CA LEU A 4 -29.90 -6.44 -30.26
C LEU A 4 -30.88 -6.39 -29.08
N LYS A 5 -32.06 -7.00 -29.21
CA LYS A 5 -33.04 -7.11 -28.11
C LYS A 5 -32.46 -7.89 -26.94
N ARG A 6 -31.80 -9.03 -27.19
CA ARG A 6 -31.13 -9.82 -26.14
C ARG A 6 -30.02 -9.05 -25.43
N GLU A 7 -29.21 -8.30 -26.17
CA GLU A 7 -28.15 -7.49 -25.55
C GLU A 7 -28.71 -6.36 -24.69
N LEU A 8 -29.77 -5.68 -25.15
CA LEU A 8 -30.44 -4.64 -24.38
C LEU A 8 -31.09 -5.20 -23.11
N GLU A 9 -31.74 -6.35 -23.19
CA GLU A 9 -32.30 -7.04 -22.02
C GLU A 9 -31.22 -7.46 -21.04
N LYS A 10 -30.08 -7.98 -21.52
CA LYS A 10 -28.93 -8.34 -20.69
C LYS A 10 -28.38 -7.12 -19.95
N LYS A 11 -28.23 -5.98 -20.63
CA LYS A 11 -27.77 -4.72 -20.01
C LYS A 11 -28.79 -4.16 -19.01
N ARG A 12 -30.09 -4.24 -19.31
CA ARG A 12 -31.16 -3.85 -18.37
C ARG A 12 -31.14 -4.72 -17.11
N LYS A 13 -31.03 -6.04 -17.26
CA LYS A 13 -30.93 -6.98 -16.13
C LYS A 13 -29.70 -6.72 -15.25
N ALA A 14 -28.56 -6.42 -15.87
CA ALA A 14 -27.34 -6.04 -15.15
C ALA A 14 -27.53 -4.74 -14.36
N ALA A 15 -28.06 -3.69 -15.00
CA ALA A 15 -28.34 -2.42 -14.32
C ALA A 15 -29.34 -2.55 -13.17
N THR A 16 -30.37 -3.40 -13.31
CA THR A 16 -31.32 -3.68 -12.23
C THR A 16 -30.69 -4.46 -11.08
N ALA A 17 -29.78 -5.40 -11.36
CA ALA A 17 -29.04 -6.12 -10.33
C ALA A 17 -28.09 -5.19 -9.57
N ASP A 18 -27.50 -4.22 -10.27
CA ASP A 18 -26.54 -3.29 -9.68
C ASP A 18 -27.17 -2.18 -8.85
N PHE A 19 -28.29 -1.63 -9.29
CA PHE A 19 -28.90 -0.42 -8.69
C PHE A 19 -30.32 -0.66 -8.16
N GLY A 20 -30.81 -1.90 -8.19
CA GLY A 20 -32.13 -2.27 -7.65
C GLY A 20 -33.30 -1.58 -8.35
N GLY A 21 -33.15 -1.17 -9.61
CA GLY A 21 -34.19 -0.48 -10.36
C GLY A 21 -34.39 1.01 -9.99
N LYS A 22 -33.50 1.59 -9.17
CA LYS A 22 -33.53 3.01 -8.83
C LYS A 22 -33.10 3.85 -10.04
N SER A 23 -33.92 4.84 -10.41
CA SER A 23 -33.62 5.78 -11.49
C SER A 23 -32.58 6.83 -11.12
N PHE A 24 -32.40 7.08 -9.82
CA PHE A 24 -31.44 8.03 -9.28
C PHE A 24 -30.54 7.36 -8.24
N VAL A 25 -29.24 7.56 -8.39
CA VAL A 25 -28.21 7.04 -7.48
C VAL A 25 -27.36 8.23 -7.07
N ARG A 26 -27.16 8.42 -5.77
CA ARG A 26 -26.29 9.50 -5.28
C ARG A 26 -24.84 9.17 -5.64
N ARG A 27 -24.09 10.18 -6.07
CA ARG A 27 -22.68 10.04 -6.44
C ARG A 27 -21.84 9.36 -5.36
N SER A 28 -22.14 9.65 -4.08
CA SER A 28 -21.50 9.03 -2.92
C SER A 28 -21.68 7.51 -2.86
N GLU A 29 -22.86 7.00 -3.20
CA GLU A 29 -23.16 5.56 -3.20
C GLU A 29 -22.42 4.85 -4.35
N LEU A 30 -22.30 5.53 -5.48
CA LEU A 30 -21.63 5.02 -6.67
C LEU A 30 -20.11 4.90 -6.45
N GLU A 31 -19.49 5.93 -5.87
CA GLU A 31 -18.08 5.92 -5.50
C GLU A 31 -17.77 4.87 -4.41
N GLN A 32 -18.65 4.70 -3.42
CA GLN A 32 -18.49 3.70 -2.37
C GLN A 32 -18.54 2.26 -2.92
N LYS A 33 -19.49 1.98 -3.83
CA LYS A 33 -19.61 0.66 -4.48
C LYS A 33 -18.38 0.35 -5.35
N GLN A 34 -17.84 1.35 -6.07
CA GLN A 34 -16.60 1.17 -6.85
C GLN A 34 -15.37 0.94 -5.96
N LEU A 35 -15.28 1.65 -4.84
CA LEU A 35 -14.17 1.48 -3.89
C LEU A 35 -14.19 0.09 -3.25
N GLN A 36 -15.38 -0.40 -2.90
CA GLN A 36 -15.54 -1.75 -2.35
C GLN A 36 -15.16 -2.81 -3.37
N LYS A 37 -15.62 -2.67 -4.63
CA LYS A 37 -15.22 -3.56 -5.73
C LYS A 37 -13.70 -3.62 -5.90
N ARG A 38 -13.01 -2.48 -5.89
CA ARG A 38 -11.53 -2.43 -5.96
C ARG A 38 -10.86 -3.12 -4.76
N ARG A 39 -11.41 -2.97 -3.56
CA ARG A 39 -10.89 -3.66 -2.36
C ARG A 39 -11.06 -5.17 -2.44
N ASP A 40 -12.20 -5.62 -2.95
CA ASP A 40 -12.49 -7.05 -3.10
C ASP A 40 -11.66 -7.66 -4.22
N GLU A 41 -11.49 -6.97 -5.35
CA GLU A 41 -10.56 -7.36 -6.42
C GLU A 41 -9.12 -7.46 -5.90
N HIS A 42 -8.66 -6.47 -5.13
CA HIS A 42 -7.34 -6.50 -4.51
C HIS A 42 -7.21 -7.67 -3.52
N ARG A 43 -8.24 -7.94 -2.71
CA ARG A 43 -8.26 -9.11 -1.80
C ARG A 43 -8.22 -10.43 -2.58
N GLN A 44 -8.94 -10.53 -3.69
CA GLN A 44 -8.94 -11.72 -4.54
C GLN A 44 -7.59 -11.92 -5.23
N LEU A 45 -6.92 -10.85 -5.67
CA LEU A 45 -5.57 -10.92 -6.21
C LEU A 45 -4.57 -11.39 -5.15
N LEU A 46 -4.64 -10.84 -3.93
CA LEU A 46 -3.83 -11.30 -2.81
C LEU A 46 -4.10 -12.75 -2.44
N ALA A 47 -5.37 -13.18 -2.43
CA ALA A 47 -5.73 -14.57 -2.14
C ALA A 47 -5.26 -15.54 -3.24
N LYS A 48 -5.30 -15.12 -4.51
CA LYS A 48 -4.74 -15.88 -5.65
C LYS A 48 -3.21 -15.93 -5.62
N ALA A 49 -2.56 -14.89 -5.12
CA ALA A 49 -1.12 -14.86 -4.89
C ALA A 49 -0.70 -15.68 -3.65
N GLY A 50 -1.58 -15.84 -2.65
CA GLY A 50 -1.33 -16.60 -1.42
C GLY A 50 -1.26 -18.13 -1.59
N THR A 51 -1.60 -18.67 -2.77
CA THR A 51 -1.47 -20.10 -3.11
C THR A 51 -0.12 -20.48 -3.71
N SER A 52 0.82 -19.54 -3.85
CA SER A 52 2.21 -19.81 -4.21
C SER A 52 3.15 -19.42 -3.07
N ALA A 53 2.98 -20.02 -1.89
CA ALA A 53 4.07 -20.07 -0.93
C ALA A 53 5.05 -21.14 -1.44
N PRO A 54 6.30 -20.81 -1.83
CA PRO A 54 7.27 -21.83 -2.14
C PRO A 54 7.56 -22.60 -0.85
N SER A 55 7.25 -23.90 -0.85
CA SER A 55 7.78 -24.84 0.12
C SER A 55 9.31 -24.68 0.16
N ALA A 56 9.89 -24.57 1.35
CA ALA A 56 11.33 -24.33 1.54
C ALA A 56 12.22 -25.40 0.87
N ASN A 57 11.67 -26.57 0.53
CA ASN A 57 12.38 -27.62 -0.22
C ASN A 57 12.39 -27.41 -1.75
N SER A 58 11.57 -26.51 -2.29
CA SER A 58 11.58 -26.14 -3.71
C SER A 58 12.56 -25.01 -4.02
N ALA A 59 13.04 -24.29 -3.00
CA ALA A 59 13.96 -23.17 -3.16
C ALA A 59 15.30 -23.60 -3.74
N ALA A 60 15.88 -24.73 -3.30
CA ALA A 60 17.18 -25.20 -3.78
C ALA A 60 17.17 -25.73 -5.23
N ALA A 61 16.05 -26.27 -5.72
CA ALA A 61 15.89 -26.66 -7.12
C ALA A 61 15.55 -25.46 -8.01
N ALA A 62 14.84 -24.47 -7.46
CA ALA A 62 14.53 -23.22 -8.16
C ALA A 62 15.78 -22.33 -8.31
N THR A 63 16.65 -22.23 -7.29
CA THR A 63 17.88 -21.41 -7.35
C THR A 63 18.82 -21.88 -8.45
N GLY A 64 19.08 -23.18 -8.57
CA GLY A 64 19.93 -23.71 -9.65
C GLY A 64 19.33 -23.51 -11.05
N SER A 65 18.00 -23.43 -11.17
CA SER A 65 17.34 -23.09 -12.44
C SER A 65 17.36 -21.58 -12.73
N GLU A 66 17.33 -20.75 -11.69
CA GLU A 66 17.35 -19.29 -11.81
C GLU A 66 18.76 -18.77 -12.12
N GLU A 67 19.79 -19.34 -11.51
CA GLU A 67 21.20 -19.02 -11.82
C GLU A 67 21.50 -19.25 -13.31
N ARG A 68 21.01 -20.35 -13.87
CA ARG A 68 21.14 -20.66 -15.31
C ARG A 68 20.37 -19.69 -16.18
N ARG A 69 19.14 -19.32 -15.79
CA ARG A 69 18.35 -18.30 -16.48
C ARG A 69 19.06 -16.95 -16.49
N ILE A 70 19.69 -16.57 -15.38
CA ILE A 70 20.44 -15.32 -15.25
C ILE A 70 21.67 -15.34 -16.17
N ASP A 71 22.34 -16.48 -16.32
CA ASP A 71 23.50 -16.61 -17.21
C ASP A 71 23.18 -16.45 -18.69
N GLU A 72 21.98 -16.86 -19.11
CA GLU A 72 21.50 -16.73 -20.49
C GLU A 72 20.98 -15.31 -20.83
N LEU A 73 20.88 -14.41 -19.85
CA LEU A 73 20.40 -13.05 -20.07
C LEU A 73 21.36 -12.25 -20.96
N ASP A 74 20.91 -11.92 -22.17
CA ASP A 74 21.56 -10.97 -23.07
C ASP A 74 20.67 -9.72 -23.19
N LEU A 75 21.14 -8.60 -22.63
CA LEU A 75 20.36 -7.36 -22.55
C LEU A 75 21.12 -6.20 -23.17
N PRO A 76 20.41 -5.31 -23.90
CA PRO A 76 20.99 -4.06 -24.36
C PRO A 76 21.51 -3.21 -23.19
N ARG A 77 22.60 -2.47 -23.43
CA ARG A 77 23.25 -1.58 -22.46
C ARG A 77 22.27 -0.73 -21.64
N HIS A 78 21.30 -0.10 -22.30
CA HIS A 78 20.35 0.80 -21.63
C HIS A 78 19.47 0.08 -20.60
N GLU A 79 19.12 -1.20 -20.83
CA GLU A 79 18.38 -2.00 -19.87
C GLU A 79 19.21 -2.35 -18.65
N VAL A 80 20.46 -2.77 -18.87
CA VAL A 80 21.41 -3.05 -17.79
C VAL A 80 21.57 -1.81 -16.90
N VAL A 81 21.75 -0.64 -17.52
CA VAL A 81 21.83 0.65 -16.83
C VAL A 81 20.56 0.95 -16.03
N ARG A 82 19.37 0.76 -16.62
CA ARG A 82 18.09 0.97 -15.92
C ARG A 82 17.97 0.07 -14.69
N ARG A 83 18.25 -1.22 -14.85
CA ARG A 83 18.14 -2.21 -13.76
C ARG A 83 19.16 -1.94 -12.66
N LEU A 84 20.41 -1.61 -13.00
CA LEU A 84 21.42 -1.20 -12.01
C LEU A 84 20.99 0.04 -11.23
N ARG A 85 20.35 1.04 -11.86
CA ARG A 85 19.82 2.22 -11.14
C ARG A 85 18.72 1.87 -10.15
N VAL A 86 17.79 0.99 -10.55
CA VAL A 86 16.73 0.50 -9.65
C VAL A 86 17.34 -0.26 -8.48
N LEU A 87 18.38 -1.06 -8.75
CA LEU A 87 19.15 -1.79 -7.75
C LEU A 87 20.09 -0.90 -6.92
N ARG A 88 20.11 0.43 -7.18
CA ARG A 88 21.01 1.41 -6.55
C ARG A 88 22.50 1.06 -6.69
N GLU A 89 22.85 0.29 -7.71
CA GLU A 89 24.22 -0.09 -8.04
C GLU A 89 24.88 0.93 -8.98
N PRO A 90 26.21 1.14 -8.91
CA PRO A 90 26.94 1.98 -9.84
C PRO A 90 26.68 1.56 -11.30
N VAL A 91 26.31 2.54 -12.12
CA VAL A 91 25.87 2.30 -13.50
C VAL A 91 27.02 1.87 -14.43
N THR A 92 28.20 2.43 -14.21
CA THR A 92 29.43 2.13 -14.94
C THR A 92 30.61 2.29 -13.98
N LEU A 93 31.48 1.30 -13.90
CA LEU A 93 32.77 1.42 -13.23
C LEU A 93 33.85 1.94 -14.20
N PHE A 94 34.95 2.47 -13.67
CA PHE A 94 36.04 2.99 -14.52
C PHE A 94 36.70 1.84 -15.30
N GLY A 95 36.84 2.02 -16.62
CA GLY A 95 37.39 0.99 -17.52
C GLY A 95 36.47 -0.22 -17.73
N GLU A 96 35.20 -0.14 -17.35
CA GLU A 96 34.22 -1.22 -17.57
C GLU A 96 33.59 -1.12 -18.97
N ASP A 97 33.79 -2.17 -19.77
CA ASP A 97 33.10 -2.36 -21.06
C ASP A 97 31.65 -2.84 -20.88
N ASP A 98 30.85 -2.82 -21.94
CA ASP A 98 29.43 -3.19 -21.86
C ASP A 98 29.20 -4.66 -21.46
N ASP A 99 30.07 -5.57 -21.90
CA ASP A 99 29.99 -6.99 -21.53
C ASP A 99 30.36 -7.22 -20.05
N ALA A 100 31.36 -6.49 -19.56
CA ALA A 100 31.77 -6.54 -18.16
C ALA A 100 30.67 -6.01 -17.23
N ARG A 101 29.99 -4.94 -17.65
CA ARG A 101 28.82 -4.37 -16.96
C ARG A 101 27.68 -5.37 -16.86
N LEU A 102 27.40 -6.10 -17.95
CA LEU A 102 26.37 -7.13 -17.99
C LEU A 102 26.75 -8.32 -17.10
N ALA A 103 28.02 -8.76 -17.11
CA ALA A 103 28.51 -9.80 -16.22
C ALA A 103 28.37 -9.41 -14.73
N ARG A 104 28.72 -8.16 -14.38
CA ARG A 104 28.51 -7.63 -13.03
C ARG A 104 27.03 -7.60 -12.66
N PHE A 105 26.16 -7.15 -13.56
CA PHE A 105 24.72 -7.18 -13.33
C PHE A 105 24.21 -8.60 -13.05
N LYS A 106 24.67 -9.62 -13.79
CA LYS A 106 24.35 -11.03 -13.52
C LYS A 106 24.83 -11.47 -12.13
N LEU A 107 26.02 -11.06 -11.72
CA LEU A 107 26.54 -11.36 -10.38
C LEU A 107 25.68 -10.74 -9.28
N VAL A 108 25.25 -9.48 -9.44
CA VAL A 108 24.35 -8.80 -8.51
C VAL A 108 23.02 -9.57 -8.39
N LEU A 109 22.44 -9.99 -9.52
CA LEU A 109 21.21 -10.80 -9.49
C LEU A 109 21.40 -12.13 -8.76
N LYS A 110 22.52 -12.82 -8.99
CA LYS A 110 22.85 -14.08 -8.32
C LYS A 110 23.09 -13.91 -6.82
N SER A 111 23.61 -12.76 -6.40
CA SER A 111 23.93 -12.49 -4.99
C SER A 111 22.69 -12.31 -4.10
N GLY A 112 21.49 -12.15 -4.69
CA GLY A 112 20.24 -12.09 -3.92
C GLY A 112 20.02 -10.80 -3.13
N VAL A 113 20.86 -9.76 -3.32
CA VAL A 113 20.75 -8.44 -2.65
C VAL A 113 19.47 -7.67 -3.04
N ILE A 114 18.65 -8.25 -3.90
CA ILE A 114 17.39 -7.67 -4.40
C ILE A 114 16.34 -7.57 -3.27
N ASP A 115 16.42 -8.41 -2.23
CA ASP A 115 15.40 -8.51 -1.18
C ASP A 115 15.32 -7.27 -0.26
N ASP A 116 16.40 -6.49 -0.15
CA ASP A 116 16.47 -5.31 0.73
C ASP A 116 15.94 -4.02 0.06
N ILE A 117 15.63 -4.08 -1.24
CA ILE A 117 15.13 -2.91 -1.98
C ILE A 117 13.63 -2.84 -1.79
N ASP A 118 13.17 -1.86 -1.02
CA ASP A 118 11.75 -1.59 -0.82
C ASP A 118 11.10 -1.12 -2.13
N MET A 119 10.67 -2.09 -2.96
CA MET A 119 9.98 -1.87 -4.24
C MET A 119 8.64 -1.11 -4.10
N THR A 120 8.25 -0.75 -2.88
CA THR A 120 7.01 -0.04 -2.53
C THR A 120 7.19 1.48 -2.40
N GLU A 121 8.42 2.00 -2.43
CA GLU A 121 8.72 3.42 -2.23
C GLU A 121 8.05 4.33 -3.28
N GLY A 122 7.94 3.88 -4.54
CA GLY A 122 7.41 4.70 -5.65
C GLY A 122 5.91 4.55 -5.95
N GLN A 123 5.22 3.58 -5.34
CA GLN A 123 3.78 3.36 -5.57
C GLN A 123 2.89 4.07 -4.57
N THR A 124 3.41 4.36 -3.38
CA THR A 124 2.68 5.15 -2.40
C THR A 124 2.80 6.61 -2.78
N ASN A 125 1.71 7.18 -3.28
CA ASN A 125 1.54 8.61 -3.52
C ASN A 125 2.12 9.41 -2.34
N ASP A 126 3.23 10.14 -2.53
CA ASP A 126 3.90 10.90 -1.47
C ASP A 126 2.93 11.87 -0.78
N PHE A 127 1.97 12.41 -1.54
CA PHE A 127 0.87 13.23 -1.01
C PHE A 127 -0.03 12.50 0.01
N LEU A 128 -0.30 11.20 -0.18
CA LEU A 128 -1.08 10.41 0.77
C LEU A 128 -0.27 10.08 2.02
N ARG A 129 1.05 9.87 1.88
CA ARG A 129 1.96 9.75 3.03
C ARG A 129 1.94 11.04 3.85
N ASP A 130 2.14 12.19 3.19
CA ASP A 130 2.11 13.51 3.81
C ASP A 130 0.77 13.82 4.46
N MET A 131 -0.37 13.49 3.82
CA MET A 131 -1.69 13.67 4.43
C MET A 131 -1.90 12.76 5.64
N ILE A 132 -1.44 11.51 5.60
CA ILE A 132 -1.54 10.60 6.75
C ILE A 132 -0.64 11.10 7.89
N GLU A 133 0.58 11.55 7.59
CA GLU A 133 1.49 12.13 8.58
C GLU A 133 0.95 13.44 9.16
N MET A 134 0.40 14.32 8.32
CA MET A 134 -0.25 15.56 8.75
C MET A 134 -1.46 15.24 9.65
N ARG A 135 -2.28 14.26 9.27
CA ARG A 135 -3.43 13.82 10.09
C ARG A 135 -2.99 13.17 11.40
N LYS A 136 -1.90 12.40 11.41
CA LYS A 136 -1.28 11.84 12.63
C LYS A 136 -0.77 12.96 13.54
N ARG A 137 -0.06 13.96 13.00
CA ARG A 137 0.42 15.14 13.74
C ARG A 137 -0.73 15.98 14.31
N GLN A 138 -1.78 16.21 13.51
CA GLN A 138 -2.99 16.91 13.98
C GLN A 138 -3.75 16.12 15.04
N LYS A 139 -3.83 14.79 14.91
CA LYS A 139 -4.47 13.93 15.90
C LYS A 139 -3.67 13.91 17.21
N ALA A 140 -2.35 13.78 17.15
CA ALA A 140 -1.48 13.86 18.32
C ALA A 140 -1.52 15.25 18.99
N GLY A 141 -1.56 16.33 18.20
CA GLY A 141 -1.73 17.70 18.72
C GLY A 141 -3.11 17.97 19.32
N ARG A 142 -4.15 17.26 18.87
CA ARG A 142 -5.49 17.30 19.46
C ARG A 142 -5.55 16.58 20.81
N ASP A 143 -4.79 15.50 20.98
CA ASP A 143 -4.71 14.75 22.24
C ASP A 143 -4.00 15.55 23.34
N THR A 144 -3.02 16.40 23.00
CA THR A 144 -2.39 17.32 23.98
C THR A 144 -3.34 18.44 24.43
N TYR A 145 -4.26 18.88 23.56
CA TYR A 145 -5.25 19.92 23.90
C TYR A 145 -6.42 19.36 24.73
N ALA A 146 -6.79 18.09 24.52
CA ALA A 146 -7.84 17.42 25.29
C ALA A 146 -7.41 17.10 26.74
N LYS A 147 -6.15 16.71 26.95
CA LYS A 147 -5.62 16.40 28.29
C LYS A 147 -5.48 17.63 29.20
N GLY A 148 -5.41 18.84 28.63
CA GLY A 148 -5.35 20.10 29.38
C GLY A 148 -6.69 20.57 29.96
N LYS A 149 -7.84 20.11 29.42
CA LYS A 149 -9.17 20.49 29.93
C LYS A 149 -9.70 19.60 31.07
N SER A 150 -9.12 18.42 31.30
CA SER A 150 -9.60 17.51 32.34
C SER A 150 -8.98 17.73 33.72
N LYS A 151 -8.05 18.69 33.90
CA LYS A 151 -7.34 18.92 35.18
C LYS A 151 -7.68 20.27 35.84
N ARG A 152 -8.79 20.92 35.48
CA ARG A 152 -9.28 22.08 36.23
C ARG A 152 -10.74 21.90 36.58
N VAL A 153 -10.98 21.80 37.88
CA VAL A 153 -12.27 21.91 38.60
C VAL A 153 -13.05 20.59 38.72
N ASP A 154 -12.45 19.66 39.47
CA ASP A 154 -13.17 18.85 40.46
C ASP A 154 -12.75 19.40 41.84
N GLY A 155 -13.72 19.72 42.70
CA GLY A 155 -13.47 20.24 44.06
C GLY A 155 -14.18 21.56 44.37
N GLY A 156 -15.37 21.47 44.96
CA GLY A 156 -16.15 22.62 45.45
C GLY A 156 -17.40 22.21 46.20
N ASP A 157 -17.23 21.35 47.21
CA ASP A 157 -18.21 20.97 48.21
C ASP A 157 -18.72 22.20 48.99
N TRP A 158 -20.03 22.48 48.90
CA TRP A 158 -20.72 23.48 49.71
C TRP A 158 -21.58 22.77 50.75
N GLY A 159 -20.99 22.46 51.89
CA GLY A 159 -21.65 21.91 53.08
C GLY A 159 -21.28 22.70 54.33
N ALA A 160 -22.28 23.34 54.93
CA ALA A 160 -22.17 24.16 56.14
C ALA A 160 -21.80 23.37 57.40
N ALA A 161 -20.97 23.94 58.28
CA ALA A 161 -20.92 23.61 59.71
C ALA A 161 -20.28 24.77 60.50
N GLY A 162 -20.88 25.09 61.65
CA GLY A 162 -20.72 26.34 62.36
C GLY A 162 -19.43 26.48 63.20
N GLY A 163 -19.09 27.74 63.46
CA GLY A 163 -18.13 28.14 64.48
C GLY A 163 -18.80 29.16 65.40
N SER A 164 -19.27 28.68 66.55
CA SER A 164 -19.71 29.49 67.69
C SER A 164 -18.60 29.48 68.74
N ALA A 165 -18.56 30.57 69.53
CA ALA A 165 -17.77 30.83 70.74
C ALA A 165 -16.32 31.30 70.52
N ASP A 166 -15.73 32.19 71.31
CA ASP A 166 -16.15 33.14 72.37
C ASP A 166 -14.85 33.83 72.86
N ASP A 167 -14.99 34.99 73.50
CA ASP A 167 -14.11 35.62 74.50
C ASP A 167 -12.71 36.20 74.16
N GLY A 168 -12.52 37.49 74.51
CA GLY A 168 -11.22 38.17 74.61
C GLY A 168 -11.23 39.66 74.30
#